data_AF-A0A661T3E2-F1
#
_entry.id   AF-A0A661T3E2-F1
#
_cell.length_a   1.000
_cell.length_b   1.000
_cell.length_c   1.000
_cell.angle_alpha   90.00
_cell.angle_beta   90.00
_cell.angle_gamma   90.00
#
_symmetry.space_group_name_H-M   'P 1'
#
loop_
_entity.id
_entity.type
_entity.pdbx_description
1 polymer ?
#
loop_
_entity_poly.entity_id
_entity_poly.type
_entity_poly.pdbx_seq_one_letter_code
_entity_poly.pdbx_strand_id
1 'polypeptide(L)' 'MSNHYHLLIETPNGNLVDAMKWPQATFTQRYNARHQLWGHLFQGRYKAKI' A
#
# COMPACT_ATOMS: atom_id res chain seq x y z
N MET A 1 14.46 -7.43 -0.45
CA MET A 1 13.48 -7.08 -1.49
C MET A 1 12.30 -8.05 -1.59
N SER A 2 12.17 -9.09 -0.74
CA SER A 2 11.06 -10.07 -0.85
C SER A 2 9.82 -9.72 -0.01
N ASN A 3 9.90 -8.72 0.88
CA ASN A 3 8.85 -8.40 1.85
C ASN A 3 8.40 -6.93 1.87
N HIS A 4 8.85 -6.12 0.89
CA HIS A 4 8.44 -4.72 0.75
C HIS A 4 8.46 -4.30 -0.72
N TYR A 5 7.77 -3.20 -1.01
CA TYR A 5 7.68 -2.63 -2.36
C TYR A 5 8.29 -1.23 -2.40
N HIS A 6 8.69 -0.81 -3.61
CA HIS A 6 9.08 0.57 -3.92
C HIS A 6 8.16 1.08 -5.04
N LEU A 7 7.57 2.25 -4.85
CA LEU A 7 6.75 2.93 -5.84
C LEU A 7 7.30 4.34 -6.05
N LEU A 8 7.37 4.76 -7.31
CA LEU A 8 7.61 6.16 -7.68
C LEU A 8 6.27 6.73 -8.14
N ILE A 9 5.76 7.71 -7.41
CA ILE A 9 4.42 8.29 -7.64
C ILE A 9 4.52 9.80 -7.46
N GLU A 10 3.94 10.54 -8.40
CA GLU A 10 3.71 11.97 -8.30
C GLU A 10 2.23 12.22 -7.98
N THR A 11 1.96 13.16 -7.07
CA THR A 11 0.61 13.62 -6.76
C THR A 11 0.50 15.11 -7.08
N PRO A 12 -0.52 15.58 -7.82
CA PRO A 12 -0.62 16.98 -8.22
C PRO A 12 -0.59 17.99 -7.06
N ASN A 13 -1.08 17.59 -5.88
CA ASN A 13 -1.25 18.46 -4.72
C ASN A 13 -0.35 18.10 -3.53
N GLY A 14 0.67 17.25 -3.72
CA GLY A 14 1.53 16.78 -2.62
C GLY A 14 0.80 15.92 -1.56
N ASN A 15 -0.38 15.39 -1.88
CA ASN A 15 -1.26 14.66 -0.98
C ASN A 15 -1.03 13.14 -1.03
N LEU A 16 0.24 12.73 -0.88
CA LEU A 16 0.63 11.32 -1.01
C LEU A 16 -0.07 10.40 0.00
N VAL A 17 -0.36 10.89 1.22
CA VAL A 17 -1.11 10.11 2.24
C VAL A 17 -2.46 9.67 1.72
N ASP A 18 -3.20 10.58 1.07
CA ASP A 18 -4.52 10.26 0.53
C ASP A 18 -4.43 9.33 -0.68
N ALA A 19 -3.48 9.59 -1.58
CA ALA A 19 -3.22 8.74 -2.72
C ALA A 19 -2.86 7.31 -2.32
N MET A 20 -2.13 7.13 -1.21
CA MET A 20 -1.65 5.82 -0.76
C MET A 20 -2.69 4.99 0.01
N LYS A 21 -3.82 5.57 0.45
CA LYS A 21 -4.90 4.85 1.15
C LYS A 21 -5.55 3.77 0.27
N TRP A 22 -5.98 4.17 -0.92
CA TRP A 22 -6.68 3.27 -1.85
C TRP A 22 -5.83 2.06 -2.29
N PRO A 23 -4.60 2.22 -2.81
CA PRO A 23 -3.82 1.09 -3.30
C PRO A 23 -3.46 0.10 -2.17
N GLN A 24 -3.14 0.58 -0.97
CA GLN A 24 -2.84 -0.31 0.16
C GLN A 24 -4.07 -1.11 0.59
N ALA A 25 -5.23 -0.47 0.73
CA ALA A 25 -6.46 -1.13 1.13
C ALA A 25 -6.93 -2.12 0.06
N THR A 26 -6.99 -1.69 -1.19
CA THR A 26 -7.44 -2.53 -2.31
C THR A 26 -6.51 -3.72 -2.53
N PHE A 27 -5.19 -3.53 -2.47
CA PHE A 27 -4.25 -4.64 -2.60
C PHE A 27 -4.40 -5.65 -1.45
N THR A 28 -4.50 -5.16 -0.20
CA THR A 28 -4.70 -6.03 0.97
C THR A 28 -5.96 -6.87 0.83
N GLN A 29 -7.10 -6.24 0.49
CA GLN A 29 -8.37 -6.94 0.34
C GLN A 29 -8.32 -7.98 -0.78
N ARG A 30 -7.79 -7.61 -1.95
CA ARG A 30 -7.71 -8.52 -3.11
C ARG A 30 -6.76 -9.69 -2.86
N TYR A 31 -5.61 -9.44 -2.24
CA TYR A 31 -4.66 -10.49 -1.90
C TYR A 31 -5.28 -11.47 -0.90
N ASN A 32 -5.85 -10.95 0.19
CA ASN A 32 -6.49 -11.80 1.20
C ASN A 32 -7.64 -12.63 0.61
N ALA A 33 -8.52 -12.02 -0.20
CA ALA A 33 -9.61 -12.72 -0.87
C ALA A 33 -9.10 -13.83 -1.81
N ARG A 34 -8.08 -13.54 -2.61
CA ARG A 34 -7.49 -14.51 -3.55
C ARG A 34 -6.85 -15.71 -2.84
N HIS A 35 -6.23 -15.46 -1.69
CA HIS A 35 -5.47 -16.47 -0.96
C HIS A 35 -6.23 -17.07 0.24
N GLN A 36 -7.51 -16.71 0.41
CA GLN A 36 -8.34 -17.12 1.55
C GLN A 36 -7.69 -16.79 2.92
N LEU A 37 -6.96 -15.69 2.98
CA LEU A 37 -6.28 -15.19 4.17
C LEU A 37 -7.07 -14.06 4.83
N TRP A 38 -6.71 -13.74 6.08
CA TRP A 38 -7.35 -12.72 6.90
C TRP A 38 -6.29 -11.92 7.65
N GLY A 39 -6.60 -10.66 7.97
CA GLY A 39 -5.73 -9.79 8.76
C GLY A 39 -4.79 -8.90 7.94
N HIS A 40 -3.72 -8.44 8.58
CA HIS A 40 -2.80 -7.45 8.02
C HIS A 40 -1.86 -8.08 6.99
N LEU A 41 -1.79 -7.49 5.80
CA LEU A 41 -0.81 -7.86 4.78
C LEU A 41 0.47 -7.01 4.89
N PHE A 42 0.32 -5.71 5.11
CA PHE A 42 1.46 -4.79 5.27
C PHE A 42 1.80 -4.61 6.75
N GLN A 43 3.10 -4.66 7.06
CA GLN A 43 3.62 -4.43 8.41
C GLN A 43 3.79 -2.93 8.67
N GLY A 44 2.71 -2.28 9.13
CA GLY A 44 2.73 -0.88 9.57
C GLY A 44 2.44 0.13 8.47
N ARG A 45 2.85 1.38 8.72
CA ARG A 45 2.59 2.52 7.81
C ARG A 45 3.59 2.56 6.67
N TYR A 46 3.14 3.01 5.50
CA TYR A 46 4.03 3.31 4.39
C TYR A 46 5.01 4.44 4.76
N LYS A 47 6.17 4.46 4.09
CA LYS A 47 7.18 5.51 4.25
C LYS A 47 7.42 6.16 2.89
N ALA A 48 7.53 7.48 2.88
CA ALA A 48 7.91 8.25 1.71
C ALA A 48 9.16 9.07 2.02
N LYS A 49 9.99 9.27 1.01
CA LYS A 49 11.13 10.18 1.05
C LYS A 49 10.91 11.23 -0.03
N ILE A 50 11.21 12.47 0.30
CA ILE A 50 11.33 13.58 -0.63
C ILE A 50 12.76 13.57 -1.15
#